data_AF-A0AAN7HKL2-F1
#
_entry.id   AF-A0AAN7HKL2-F1
#
_cell.length_a   1.000
_cell.length_b   1.000
_cell.length_c   1.000
_cell.angle_alpha   90.00
_cell.angle_beta   90.00
_cell.angle_gamma   90.00
#
_symmetry.space_group_name_H-M   'P 1'
#
loop_
_entity.id
_entity.type
_entity.pdbx_description
1 polymer ?
#
loop_
_entity_poly.entity_id
_entity_poly.type
_entity_poly.pdbx_seq_one_letter_code
_entity_poly.pdbx_strand_id
1 'polypeptide(L)'
;MESQASIHPAANRLLDDVLGLDIDPLQVRLIPSDDDPYRWQWLPDSGHLFKKHLSKLSTRPLMELYREVGRSFHAVRPPSTEERPIQGSTVDEIQRLKLVNSELENQVKEYSLRLKQYKQNLRQIKHYYLIQKRQHEGLKAVVGRYRSVITNFVQDSTPIA
;
A
#
# COMPACT_ATOMS: atom_id res chain seq x y z
N MET A 1 28.95 -33.28 -25.47
CA MET A 1 28.65 -31.84 -25.47
C MET A 1 27.19 -31.69 -25.80
N GLU A 2 26.35 -31.49 -24.80
CA GLU A 2 25.04 -30.84 -24.97
C GLU A 2 24.63 -30.34 -23.59
N SER A 3 24.57 -29.01 -23.48
CA SER A 3 24.38 -28.27 -22.24
C SER A 3 22.99 -28.53 -21.67
N GLN A 4 22.92 -29.06 -20.44
CA GLN A 4 21.71 -28.98 -19.64
C GLN A 4 21.50 -27.51 -19.26
N ALA A 5 20.47 -26.90 -19.86
CA ALA A 5 19.95 -25.63 -19.38
C ALA A 5 19.32 -25.86 -18.01
N SER A 6 20.00 -25.44 -16.94
CA SER A 6 19.46 -25.39 -15.59
C SER A 6 18.23 -24.47 -15.56
N ILE A 7 17.04 -25.08 -15.58
CA ILE A 7 15.80 -24.40 -15.21
C ILE A 7 15.83 -24.24 -13.68
N HIS A 8 15.68 -23.00 -13.24
CA HIS A 8 15.90 -22.56 -11.87
C HIS A 8 14.90 -23.22 -10.89
N PRO A 9 15.33 -23.79 -9.75
CA PRO A 9 14.48 -24.52 -8.79
C PRO A 9 13.45 -23.66 -8.04
N ALA A 10 13.40 -22.36 -8.34
CA ALA A 10 12.47 -21.41 -7.73
C ALA A 10 11.10 -21.39 -8.42
N ALA A 11 11.02 -21.79 -9.69
CA ALA A 11 9.75 -21.80 -10.43
C ALA A 11 8.81 -22.92 -9.94
N ASN A 12 9.36 -24.10 -9.61
CA ASN A 12 8.56 -25.24 -9.14
C ASN A 12 7.88 -24.96 -7.80
N ARG A 13 8.53 -24.22 -6.88
CA ARG A 13 7.97 -23.93 -5.55
C ARG A 13 6.79 -22.96 -5.57
N LEU A 14 6.64 -22.15 -6.61
CA LEU A 14 5.58 -21.13 -6.69
C LEU A 14 4.22 -21.71 -7.14
N LEU A 15 4.19 -22.85 -7.83
CA LEU A 15 2.95 -23.51 -8.22
C LEU A 15 2.31 -24.28 -7.05
N ASP A 16 3.13 -24.91 -6.21
CA ASP A 16 2.67 -25.75 -5.10
C ASP A 16 1.92 -24.95 -4.03
N ASP A 17 2.48 -23.81 -3.60
CA ASP A 17 1.95 -23.04 -2.46
C ASP A 17 0.64 -22.29 -2.77
N VAL A 18 0.33 -22.01 -4.05
CA VAL A 18 -0.81 -21.15 -4.43
C VAL A 18 -2.01 -21.96 -4.95
N LEU A 19 -1.78 -23.13 -5.57
CA LEU A 19 -2.83 -23.91 -6.22
C LEU A 19 -2.98 -25.34 -5.67
N GLY A 20 -2.00 -25.83 -4.90
CA GLY A 20 -1.96 -27.22 -4.44
C GLY A 20 -2.00 -28.22 -5.61
N LEU A 21 -1.36 -27.85 -6.73
CA LEU A 21 -1.26 -28.66 -7.95
C LEU A 21 0.22 -28.98 -8.18
N ASP A 22 0.60 -30.23 -7.92
CA ASP A 22 1.92 -30.76 -8.29
C ASP A 22 1.88 -31.16 -9.77
N ILE A 23 2.32 -30.26 -10.63
CA ILE A 23 2.38 -30.46 -12.08
C ILE A 23 3.83 -30.33 -12.51
N ASP A 24 4.36 -31.39 -13.13
CA ASP A 24 5.65 -31.34 -13.78
C ASP A 24 5.64 -30.21 -14.84
N PRO A 25 6.56 -29.22 -14.76
CA PRO A 25 6.66 -28.13 -15.74
C PRO A 25 6.70 -28.59 -17.19
N LEU A 26 7.23 -29.80 -17.47
CA LEU A 26 7.26 -30.38 -18.81
C LEU A 26 5.90 -30.84 -19.32
N GLN A 27 4.94 -31.07 -18.43
CA GLN A 27 3.56 -31.43 -18.75
C GLN A 27 2.65 -30.20 -18.91
N VAL A 28 3.16 -28.99 -18.66
CA VAL A 28 2.39 -27.76 -18.82
C VAL A 28 2.23 -27.43 -20.30
N ARG A 29 0.98 -27.48 -20.76
CA ARG A 29 0.51 -27.11 -22.08
C ARG A 29 -0.07 -25.70 -22.12
N LEU A 30 0.21 -24.98 -23.18
CA LEU A 30 -0.42 -23.67 -23.43
C LEU A 30 -1.92 -23.81 -23.69
N ILE A 31 -2.34 -24.89 -24.35
CA ILE A 31 -3.75 -25.23 -24.56
C ILE A 31 -3.98 -26.56 -23.83
N PRO A 32 -4.49 -26.53 -22.59
CA PRO A 32 -4.78 -27.73 -21.82
C PRO A 32 -5.92 -28.53 -22.45
N SER A 33 -5.85 -29.84 -22.31
CA SER A 33 -6.90 -30.81 -22.65
C SER A 33 -7.87 -30.96 -21.49
N ASP A 34 -8.99 -31.65 -21.71
CA ASP A 34 -9.97 -31.79 -20.64
C ASP A 34 -9.47 -32.60 -19.44
N ASP A 35 -8.58 -33.56 -19.70
CA ASP A 35 -7.95 -34.42 -18.69
C ASP A 35 -6.83 -33.73 -17.89
N ASP A 36 -6.39 -32.53 -18.31
CA ASP A 36 -5.33 -31.83 -17.60
C ASP A 36 -5.84 -31.29 -16.25
N PRO A 37 -5.03 -31.37 -15.17
CA PRO A 37 -5.45 -31.02 -13.80
C PRO A 37 -5.55 -29.51 -13.57
N TYR A 38 -5.43 -28.69 -14.61
CA TYR A 38 -5.48 -27.24 -14.56
C TYR A 38 -6.13 -26.64 -15.82
N ARG A 39 -6.55 -25.39 -15.70
CA ARG A 39 -6.97 -24.51 -16.80
C ARG A 39 -6.25 -23.17 -16.67
N TRP A 40 -6.14 -22.43 -17.77
CA TRP A 40 -5.67 -21.06 -17.70
C TRP A 40 -6.83 -20.12 -17.37
N GLN A 41 -6.62 -19.22 -16.41
CA GLN A 41 -7.45 -18.05 -16.19
C GLN A 41 -6.68 -16.83 -16.70
N TRP A 42 -7.31 -16.01 -17.54
CA TRP A 42 -6.67 -14.86 -18.17
C TRP A 42 -7.58 -13.64 -18.23
N LEU A 43 -6.98 -12.45 -18.28
CA LEU A 43 -7.69 -11.19 -18.53
C LEU A 43 -8.12 -11.10 -20.01
N PRO A 44 -9.19 -10.35 -20.35
CA PRO A 44 -9.70 -10.29 -21.73
C PRO A 44 -8.64 -9.99 -22.80
N ASP A 45 -7.67 -9.14 -22.48
CA ASP A 45 -6.63 -8.66 -23.39
C ASP A 45 -5.55 -9.71 -23.72
N SER A 46 -5.42 -10.77 -22.92
CA SER A 46 -4.40 -11.82 -23.12
C SER A 46 -4.95 -13.09 -23.76
N GLY A 47 -6.25 -13.13 -24.07
CA GLY A 47 -6.90 -14.31 -24.66
C GLY A 47 -6.40 -14.70 -26.05
N HIS A 48 -5.77 -13.80 -26.80
CA HIS A 48 -5.17 -14.14 -28.10
C HIS A 48 -4.00 -15.10 -28.00
N LEU A 49 -3.29 -15.12 -26.86
CA LEU A 49 -2.12 -15.95 -26.63
C LEU A 49 -2.47 -17.45 -26.58
N PHE A 50 -3.70 -17.78 -26.19
CA PHE A 50 -4.18 -19.16 -26.01
C PHE A 50 -4.88 -19.73 -27.25
N LYS A 51 -4.90 -19.01 -28.38
CA LYS A 51 -5.56 -19.47 -29.62
C LYS A 51 -4.75 -20.48 -30.43
N LYS A 52 -3.44 -20.59 -30.18
CA LYS A 52 -2.52 -21.45 -30.94
C LYS A 52 -1.54 -22.15 -29.99
N HIS A 53 -1.12 -23.36 -30.33
CA HIS A 53 -0.05 -24.06 -29.60
C HIS A 53 1.30 -23.34 -29.76
N LEU A 54 2.20 -23.54 -28.78
CA LEU A 54 3.54 -22.92 -28.75
C LEU A 54 4.32 -23.08 -30.06
N SER A 55 4.25 -24.25 -30.70
CA SER A 55 4.94 -24.54 -31.97
C SER A 55 4.49 -23.67 -33.15
N LYS A 56 3.31 -23.02 -33.04
CA LYS A 56 2.73 -22.16 -34.08
C LYS A 56 2.79 -20.67 -33.71
N LEU A 57 3.37 -20.32 -32.57
CA LEU A 57 3.56 -18.93 -32.16
C LEU A 57 4.83 -18.36 -32.79
N SER A 58 4.77 -17.09 -33.19
CA SER A 58 5.97 -16.33 -33.54
C SER A 58 6.66 -15.82 -32.27
N THR A 59 7.87 -15.28 -32.42
CA THR A 59 8.69 -14.81 -31.30
C THR A 59 7.98 -13.77 -30.42
N ARG A 60 7.14 -12.90 -31.00
CA ARG A 60 6.45 -11.82 -30.27
C ARG A 60 5.44 -12.36 -29.23
N PRO A 61 4.42 -13.17 -29.60
CA PRO A 61 3.54 -13.82 -28.62
C PRO A 61 4.27 -14.67 -27.59
N LEU A 62 5.38 -15.32 -27.95
CA LEU A 62 6.17 -16.12 -27.02
C LEU A 62 6.83 -15.25 -25.93
N MET A 63 7.37 -14.08 -26.31
CA MET A 63 7.90 -13.11 -25.35
C MET A 63 6.81 -12.52 -24.46
N GLU A 64 5.62 -12.33 -25.00
CA GLU A 64 4.45 -11.86 -24.26
C GLU A 64 4.03 -12.88 -23.20
N LEU A 65 3.91 -14.16 -23.56
CA LEU A 65 3.65 -15.25 -22.61
C LEU A 65 4.64 -15.26 -21.45
N TYR A 66 5.93 -15.16 -21.73
CA TYR A 66 6.96 -15.16 -20.70
C TYR A 66 6.85 -13.97 -19.73
N ARG A 67 6.45 -12.79 -20.22
CA ARG A 67 6.32 -11.58 -19.41
C ARG A 67 5.05 -11.55 -18.55
N GLU A 68 3.97 -12.07 -19.11
CA GLU A 68 2.63 -11.88 -18.57
C GLU A 68 2.13 -13.06 -17.71
N VAL A 69 2.84 -14.19 -17.71
CA VAL A 69 2.55 -15.31 -16.81
C VAL A 69 2.64 -14.87 -15.34
N GLY A 70 1.61 -15.17 -14.57
CA GLY A 70 1.46 -14.75 -13.17
C GLY A 70 0.97 -13.31 -12.98
N ARG A 71 0.83 -12.52 -14.05
CA ARG A 71 0.32 -11.14 -14.02
C ARG A 71 -1.04 -11.03 -14.68
N SER A 72 -1.10 -11.37 -15.96
CA SER A 72 -2.29 -11.24 -16.80
C SER A 72 -2.98 -12.58 -17.08
N PHE A 73 -2.30 -13.69 -16.76
CA PHE A 73 -2.87 -15.01 -16.76
C PHE A 73 -2.15 -15.95 -15.78
N HIS A 74 -2.85 -16.94 -15.25
CA HIS A 74 -2.31 -17.93 -14.33
C HIS A 74 -3.07 -19.26 -14.45
N ALA A 75 -2.45 -20.35 -14.01
CA ALA A 75 -3.12 -21.65 -13.95
C ALA A 75 -4.08 -21.68 -12.76
N VAL A 76 -5.21 -22.35 -12.91
CA VAL A 76 -6.21 -22.60 -11.85
C VAL A 76 -6.69 -24.04 -11.94
N ARG A 77 -7.15 -24.61 -10.82
CA ARG A 77 -7.82 -25.92 -10.84
C ARG A 77 -9.11 -25.80 -11.67
N PRO A 78 -9.43 -26.77 -12.57
CA PRO A 78 -10.70 -26.77 -13.27
C PRO A 78 -11.83 -26.85 -12.22
N PRO A 79 -12.99 -26.21 -12.45
CA PRO A 79 -14.11 -26.35 -11.54
C PRO A 79 -14.47 -27.83 -11.49
N SER A 80 -14.25 -28.47 -10.35
CA SER A 80 -14.72 -29.84 -10.14
C SER A 80 -16.24 -29.82 -10.21
N THR A 81 -16.86 -30.74 -10.94
CA THR A 81 -18.32 -30.91 -10.94
C THR A 81 -18.89 -31.15 -9.52
N GLU A 82 -18.02 -31.44 -8.55
CA GLU A 82 -18.30 -31.55 -7.12
C GLU A 82 -17.92 -30.30 -6.29
N GLU A 83 -17.98 -29.10 -6.84
CA GLU A 83 -18.03 -27.89 -6.00
C GLU A 83 -19.34 -27.87 -5.21
N ARG A 84 -19.36 -28.64 -4.11
CA ARG A 84 -20.34 -28.50 -3.04
C ARG A 84 -20.40 -27.02 -2.69
N PRO A 85 -21.59 -26.41 -2.61
CA PRO A 85 -21.69 -25.03 -2.21
C PRO A 85 -21.09 -24.95 -0.80
N ILE A 86 -20.03 -24.14 -0.63
CA ILE A 86 -19.40 -23.88 0.66
C ILE A 86 -20.44 -23.12 1.48
N GLN A 87 -21.37 -23.86 2.10
CA GLN A 87 -22.48 -23.33 2.88
C GLN A 87 -22.08 -23.32 4.36
N GLY A 88 -22.12 -22.13 4.96
CA GLY A 88 -21.89 -21.89 6.39
C GLY A 88 -20.73 -20.95 6.66
N SER A 89 -19.49 -21.44 6.54
CA SER A 89 -18.31 -20.74 7.09
C SER A 89 -17.88 -19.47 6.33
N THR A 90 -18.14 -19.36 5.03
CA THR A 90 -17.70 -18.21 4.22
C THR A 90 -18.66 -17.03 4.32
N VAL A 91 -19.96 -17.28 4.49
CA VAL A 91 -20.97 -16.23 4.60
C VAL A 91 -20.83 -15.47 5.91
N ASP A 92 -20.61 -16.21 7.01
CA ASP A 92 -20.38 -15.62 8.34
C ASP A 92 -19.10 -14.78 8.37
N GLU A 93 -18.03 -15.25 7.73
CA GLU A 93 -16.78 -14.48 7.64
C GLU A 93 -16.95 -13.24 6.75
N ILE A 94 -17.69 -13.32 5.65
CA ILE A 94 -18.02 -12.14 4.83
C ILE A 94 -18.83 -11.13 5.65
N GLN A 95 -19.79 -11.59 6.45
CA GLN A 95 -20.59 -10.71 7.30
C GLN A 95 -19.76 -10.06 8.40
N ARG A 96 -18.86 -10.82 9.03
CA ARG A 96 -17.90 -10.30 10.01
C ARG A 96 -16.96 -9.28 9.39
N LEU A 97 -16.38 -9.57 8.23
CA LEU A 97 -15.50 -8.65 7.51
C LEU A 97 -16.23 -7.36 7.12
N LYS A 98 -17.49 -7.43 6.70
CA LYS A 98 -18.32 -6.23 6.46
C LYS A 98 -18.51 -5.40 7.72
N LEU A 99 -18.77 -6.04 8.86
CA LEU A 99 -18.92 -5.34 10.14
C LEU A 99 -17.61 -4.65 10.54
N VAL A 100 -16.49 -5.37 10.48
CA VAL A 100 -15.15 -4.82 10.80
C VAL A 100 -14.79 -3.68 9.85
N ASN A 101 -15.09 -3.80 8.56
CA ASN A 101 -14.85 -2.72 7.60
C ASN A 101 -15.67 -1.47 7.93
N SER A 102 -16.96 -1.64 8.25
CA SER A 102 -17.80 -0.51 8.67
C SER A 102 -17.29 0.16 9.96
N GLU A 103 -16.79 -0.63 10.91
CA GLU A 103 -16.20 -0.12 12.14
C GLU A 103 -14.90 0.65 11.87
N LEU A 104 -14.02 0.09 11.04
CA LEU A 104 -12.77 0.75 10.63
C LEU A 104 -13.05 2.07 9.90
N GLU A 105 -14.06 2.10 9.02
CA GLU A 105 -14.48 3.33 8.34
C GLU A 105 -14.96 4.40 9.33
N ASN A 106 -15.73 4.00 10.35
CA ASN A 106 -16.17 4.91 11.40
C ASN A 106 -14.99 5.46 12.22
N GLN A 107 -14.02 4.61 12.58
CA GLN A 107 -12.82 5.03 13.29
C GLN A 107 -11.97 6.00 12.47
N VAL A 108 -11.76 5.71 11.19
CA VAL A 108 -11.02 6.62 10.29
C VAL A 108 -11.71 7.98 10.22
N LYS A 109 -13.04 8.00 10.10
CA LYS A 109 -13.83 9.23 10.09
C LYS A 109 -13.66 9.99 11.41
N GLU A 110 -13.74 9.31 12.54
CA GLU A 110 -13.56 9.92 13.86
C GLU A 110 -12.16 10.51 14.04
N TYR A 111 -11.10 9.76 13.74
CA TYR A 111 -9.73 10.23 13.86
C TYR A 111 -9.46 11.42 12.94
N SER A 112 -10.01 11.41 11.72
CA SER A 112 -9.90 12.55 10.80
C SER A 112 -10.52 13.82 11.38
N LEU A 113 -11.67 13.69 12.07
CA LEU A 113 -12.36 14.82 12.69
C LEU A 113 -11.57 15.37 13.88
N ARG A 114 -11.09 14.48 14.77
CA ARG A 114 -10.24 14.87 15.90
C ARG A 114 -8.97 15.57 15.43
N LEU A 115 -8.29 15.04 14.41
CA LEU A 115 -7.10 15.67 13.82
C LEU A 115 -7.40 17.07 13.29
N LYS A 116 -8.55 17.27 12.63
CA LYS A 116 -8.98 18.59 12.16
C LYS A 116 -9.17 19.56 13.33
N GLN A 117 -9.81 19.13 14.41
CA GLN A 117 -10.00 19.92 15.63
C GLN A 117 -8.67 20.28 16.29
N TYR A 118 -7.78 19.31 16.52
CA TYR A 118 -6.47 19.58 17.14
C TYR A 118 -5.63 20.54 16.30
N LYS A 119 -5.62 20.39 14.97
CA LYS A 119 -4.93 21.34 14.07
C LYS A 119 -5.48 22.75 14.22
N GLN A 120 -6.80 22.90 14.35
CA GLN A 120 -7.43 24.21 14.54
C GLN A 120 -7.09 24.80 15.91
N ASN A 121 -7.16 24.02 16.98
CA ASN A 121 -6.80 24.45 18.33
C ASN A 121 -5.33 24.87 18.39
N LEU A 122 -4.43 24.12 17.77
CA LEU A 122 -3.01 24.46 17.70
C LEU A 122 -2.78 25.80 16.98
N ARG A 123 -3.52 26.07 15.89
CA ARG A 123 -3.47 27.37 15.20
C ARG A 123 -3.90 28.51 16.12
N GLN A 124 -4.98 28.32 16.87
CA GLN A 124 -5.47 29.34 17.80
C GLN A 124 -4.49 29.60 18.95
N ILE A 125 -3.99 28.53 19.59
CA ILE A 125 -3.00 28.64 20.67
C ILE A 125 -1.73 29.33 20.18
N LYS A 126 -1.22 28.93 18.99
CA LYS A 126 -0.05 29.57 18.38
C LYS A 126 -0.28 31.05 18.12
N HIS A 127 -1.46 31.41 17.61
CA HIS A 127 -1.81 32.81 17.36
C HIS A 127 -1.84 33.63 18.66
N TYR A 128 -2.50 33.10 19.70
CA TYR A 128 -2.55 33.74 21.01
C TYR A 128 -1.15 33.93 21.62
N TYR A 129 -0.31 32.90 21.57
CA TYR A 129 1.07 32.96 22.04
C TYR A 129 1.89 34.05 21.34
N LEU A 130 1.75 34.19 20.02
CA LEU A 130 2.46 35.22 19.26
C LEU A 130 2.05 36.64 19.67
N ILE A 131 0.76 36.86 19.93
CA ILE A 131 0.25 38.16 20.43
C ILE A 131 0.85 38.45 21.80
N GLN A 132 0.79 37.49 22.72
CA GLN A 132 1.32 37.64 24.08
C GLN A 132 2.84 37.89 24.06
N LYS A 133 3.57 37.17 23.21
CA LYS A 133 5.02 37.37 23.02
C LYS A 133 5.35 38.79 22.58
N ARG A 134 4.62 39.32 21.60
CA ARG A 134 4.81 40.71 21.12
C ARG A 134 4.54 41.73 22.23
N GLN A 135 3.49 41.53 23.03
CA GLN A 135 3.19 42.40 24.16
C GLN A 135 4.31 42.37 25.22
N HIS A 136 4.80 41.17 25.55
CA HIS A 136 5.90 41.00 26.50
C HIS A 136 7.19 41.68 26.03
N GLU A 137 7.54 41.54 24.75
CA GLU A 137 8.69 42.23 24.15
C GLU A 137 8.54 43.75 24.20
N GLY A 138 7.33 44.26 23.95
CA GLY A 138 7.01 45.69 24.09
C GLY A 138 7.19 46.21 25.51
N LEU A 139 6.66 45.50 26.51
CA LEU A 139 6.83 45.85 27.93
C LEU A 139 8.30 45.80 28.35
N LYS A 140 9.04 44.78 27.91
CA LYS A 140 10.47 44.65 28.18
C LYS A 140 11.26 45.84 27.60
N ALA A 141 10.91 46.29 26.40
CA ALA A 141 11.52 47.47 25.79
C ALA A 141 11.22 48.75 26.56
N VAL A 142 9.99 48.93 27.04
CA VAL A 142 9.61 50.08 27.89
C VAL A 142 10.42 50.08 29.19
N VAL A 143 10.47 48.95 29.89
CA VAL A 143 11.25 48.81 31.13
C VAL A 143 12.74 49.07 30.87
N GLY A 144 13.28 48.60 29.75
CA GLY A 144 14.65 48.89 29.33
C GLY A 144 14.93 50.39 29.15
N ARG A 145 14.02 51.12 28.50
CA ARG A 145 14.12 52.59 28.35
C ARG A 145 14.11 53.30 29.71
N TYR A 146 13.16 52.95 30.59
CA TYR A 146 13.10 53.55 31.93
C TYR A 146 14.37 53.28 32.74
N ARG A 147 14.89 52.05 32.71
CA ARG A 147 16.17 51.71 33.36
C ARG A 147 17.31 52.57 32.84
N SER A 148 17.43 52.75 31.52
CA SER A 148 18.48 53.59 30.93
C SER A 148 18.38 55.06 31.34
N VAL A 149 17.17 55.63 31.41
CA VAL A 149 16.97 57.00 31.86
C VAL A 149 17.42 57.18 33.31
N ILE A 150 17.04 56.25 34.18
CA ILE A 150 17.43 56.26 35.59
C ILE A 150 18.95 56.13 35.73
N THR A 151 19.59 55.20 35.01
CA THR A 151 21.05 55.03 35.09
C THR A 151 21.81 56.27 34.63
N ASN A 152 21.36 56.91 33.55
CA ASN A 152 21.98 58.14 33.05
C ASN A 152 21.79 59.29 34.04
N PHE A 153 20.58 59.45 34.60
CA PHE A 153 20.32 60.46 35.63
C PHE A 153 21.22 60.27 36.86
N VAL A 154 21.43 59.04 37.31
CA VAL A 154 22.30 58.73 38.44
C VAL A 154 23.78 59.02 38.11
N GLN A 155 24.24 58.70 36.89
CA GLN A 155 25.61 58.98 36.44
C GLN A 155 25.90 60.49 36.28
N ASP A 156 24.96 61.26 35.74
CA ASP A 156 25.08 62.72 35.62
C ASP A 156 25.04 63.43 36.99
N SER A 157 24.47 62.78 38.01
CA SER A 157 24.37 63.30 39.38
C SER A 157 25.59 62.98 40.26
N THR A 158 26.53 62.16 39.79
CA THR A 158 27.77 61.86 40.51
C THR A 158 28.84 62.92 40.20
N PRO A 159 29.30 63.73 41.16
CA PRO A 159 30.34 64.73 40.92
C PRO A 159 31.69 64.03 40.64
N ILE A 160 32.41 64.53 39.63
CA ILE A 160 33.80 64.15 39.37
C ILE A 160 34.63 64.66 40.55
N ALA A 161 35.16 63.73 41.35
CA ALA A 161 36.13 64.01 42.42
C ALA A 161 37.53 64.28 41.85
#